data_AF-A0A8T7B9R1-F1
#
_entry.id   AF-A0A8T7B9R1-F1
#
_cell.length_a   1.000
_cell.length_b   1.000
_cell.length_c   1.000
_cell.angle_alpha   90.00
_cell.angle_beta   90.00
_cell.angle_gamma   90.00
#
_symmetry.space_group_name_H-M   'P 1'
#
loop_
_entity.id
_entity.type
_entity.pdbx_description
1 polymer ?
#
loop_
_entity_poly.entity_id
_entity_poly.type
_entity_poly.pdbx_seq_one_letter_code
_entity_poly.pdbx_strand_id
1 'polypeptide(L)'
;MTNRGHEQVVFFQFADTGLKAIIAIHNTTLGPALGGCRMWPYATEEEAIKDVLRLSRGMTYKASVAGLNLGGGKAVIIGDPAQHKSEALFRSFGRFVQSLSGRYITAED
;
A
#
# COMPACT_ATOMS: atom_id res chain seq x y z
N MET A 1 0.18 -12.86 -9.81
CA MET A 1 -0.25 -11.47 -10.14
C MET A 1 -1.19 -11.43 -11.34
N THR A 2 -1.03 -12.30 -12.34
CA THR A 2 -1.81 -12.34 -13.59
C THR A 2 -3.33 -12.54 -13.44
N ASN A 3 -3.82 -13.17 -12.37
CA ASN A 3 -5.26 -13.46 -12.23
C ASN A 3 -6.12 -12.33 -11.65
N ARG A 4 -5.54 -11.19 -11.22
CA ARG A 4 -6.32 -10.10 -10.58
C ARG A 4 -6.20 -8.73 -11.24
N GLY A 5 -5.42 -8.61 -12.30
CA GLY A 5 -5.34 -7.37 -13.09
C GLY A 5 -4.61 -6.21 -12.42
N HIS A 6 -3.80 -6.48 -11.38
CA HIS A 6 -2.99 -5.45 -10.74
C HIS A 6 -1.95 -4.86 -11.69
N GLU A 7 -1.91 -3.53 -11.77
CA GLU A 7 -0.91 -2.79 -12.54
C GLU A 7 0.49 -2.91 -11.95
N GLN A 8 0.61 -2.85 -10.62
CA GLN A 8 1.91 -2.79 -9.96
C GLN A 8 1.86 -3.35 -8.54
N VAL A 9 2.93 -4.06 -8.15
CA VAL A 9 3.21 -4.44 -6.77
C VAL A 9 4.66 -4.08 -6.49
N VAL A 10 4.90 -3.27 -5.47
CA VAL A 10 6.22 -2.75 -5.15
C VAL A 10 6.57 -3.08 -3.72
N PHE A 11 7.69 -3.78 -3.54
CA PHE A 11 8.26 -4.11 -2.26
C PHE A 11 9.32 -3.07 -1.91
N PHE A 12 9.31 -2.60 -0.68
CA PHE A 12 10.30 -1.65 -0.19
C PHE A 12 10.78 -2.06 1.19
N GLN A 13 12.10 -2.10 1.33
CA GLN A 13 12.74 -2.45 2.58
C GLN A 13 13.83 -1.43 2.89
N PHE A 14 13.90 -1.03 4.16
CA PHE A 14 14.97 -0.19 4.66
C PHE A 14 15.42 -0.73 6.01
N ALA A 15 16.56 -1.42 6.02
CA ALA A 15 17.05 -2.17 7.19
C ALA A 15 17.29 -1.25 8.39
N ASP A 16 17.89 -0.07 8.17
CA ASP A 16 18.25 0.88 9.24
C ASP A 16 17.05 1.42 10.01
N THR A 17 15.86 1.43 9.39
CA THR A 17 14.62 1.90 10.03
C THR A 17 13.64 0.77 10.32
N GLY A 18 14.02 -0.48 10.03
CA GLY A 18 13.16 -1.65 10.17
C GLY A 18 11.98 -1.69 9.20
N LEU A 19 11.94 -0.80 8.19
CA LEU A 19 10.82 -0.72 7.26
C LEU A 19 10.78 -1.97 6.37
N LYS A 20 9.63 -2.65 6.39
CA LYS A 20 9.22 -3.66 5.40
C LYS A 20 7.82 -3.30 4.93
N ALA A 21 7.70 -2.80 3.72
CA ALA A 21 6.43 -2.31 3.18
C ALA A 21 6.14 -2.89 1.80
N ILE A 22 4.85 -3.05 1.51
CA ILE A 22 4.36 -3.46 0.20
C ILE A 22 3.28 -2.46 -0.22
N ILE A 23 3.41 -1.89 -1.41
CA ILE A 23 2.36 -1.09 -2.05
C ILE A 23 1.83 -1.88 -3.25
N ALA A 24 0.52 -2.08 -3.30
CA ALA A 24 -0.15 -2.64 -4.47
C ALA A 24 -1.04 -1.57 -5.12
N ILE A 25 -0.87 -1.37 -6.41
CA ILE A 25 -1.73 -0.55 -7.27
C ILE A 25 -2.53 -1.53 -8.13
N HIS A 26 -3.84 -1.55 -7.92
CA HIS A 26 -4.72 -2.42 -8.70
C HIS A 26 -5.09 -1.78 -10.04
N ASN A 27 -5.58 -0.54 -10.03
CA ASN A 27 -5.99 0.16 -11.24
C ASN A 27 -5.88 1.68 -11.07
N THR A 28 -5.43 2.39 -12.10
CA THR A 28 -5.29 3.86 -12.17
C THR A 28 -6.07 4.49 -13.33
N THR A 29 -7.03 3.78 -13.94
CA THR A 29 -7.81 4.25 -15.09
C THR A 29 -8.57 5.55 -14.79
N LEU A 30 -9.17 5.68 -13.60
CA LEU A 30 -9.94 6.89 -13.23
C LEU A 30 -9.08 8.02 -12.64
N GLY A 31 -7.81 7.75 -12.32
CA GLY A 31 -6.93 8.69 -11.64
C GLY A 31 -5.90 7.98 -10.74
N PRO A 32 -5.16 8.75 -9.92
CA PRO A 32 -4.21 8.21 -8.95
C PRO A 32 -4.82 7.14 -8.05
N ALA A 33 -4.05 6.12 -7.71
CA ALA A 33 -4.50 5.08 -6.79
C ALA A 33 -4.51 5.62 -5.35
N LEU A 34 -5.69 5.73 -4.74
CA LEU A 34 -5.83 6.10 -3.34
C LEU A 34 -6.03 4.85 -2.46
N GLY A 35 -5.39 4.81 -1.30
CA GLY A 35 -5.71 3.82 -0.27
C GLY A 35 -4.87 3.98 0.99
N GLY A 36 -5.43 3.61 2.14
CA GLY A 36 -4.74 3.75 3.43
C GLY A 36 -3.53 2.83 3.58
N CYS A 37 -2.60 3.21 4.45
CA CYS A 37 -1.45 2.41 4.86
C CYS A 37 -1.73 1.70 6.17
N ARG A 38 -1.83 0.38 6.12
CA ARG A 38 -2.02 -0.47 7.30
C ARG A 38 -0.68 -0.93 7.86
N MET A 39 -0.51 -0.89 9.17
CA MET A 39 0.62 -1.57 9.83
C MET A 39 0.11 -2.77 10.62
N TRP A 40 0.61 -3.97 10.33
CA TRP A 40 0.12 -5.20 10.94
C TRP A 40 1.23 -6.26 11.10
N PRO A 41 1.25 -7.02 12.22
CA PRO A 41 2.22 -8.08 12.45
C PRO A 41 1.82 -9.37 11.72
N TYR A 42 1.92 -9.38 10.39
CA TYR A 42 1.67 -10.60 9.59
C TYR A 42 2.63 -11.73 9.98
N ALA A 43 2.14 -12.96 10.01
CA ALA A 43 2.96 -14.13 10.36
C ALA A 43 3.93 -14.48 9.22
N THR A 44 3.52 -14.21 7.97
CA THR A 44 4.34 -14.45 6.77
C THR A 44 4.23 -13.30 5.77
N GLU A 45 5.23 -13.16 4.91
CA GLU A 45 5.19 -12.20 3.79
C GLU A 45 4.07 -12.52 2.80
N GLU A 46 3.74 -13.80 2.60
CA GLU A 46 2.66 -14.23 1.73
C GLU A 46 1.28 -13.74 2.21
N GLU A 47 1.06 -13.72 3.53
CA GLU A 47 -0.15 -13.13 4.11
C GLU A 47 -0.24 -11.63 3.84
N ALA A 48 0.87 -10.90 4.00
CA ALA A 48 0.94 -9.46 3.70
C ALA A 48 0.64 -9.18 2.22
N ILE A 49 1.22 -9.98 1.31
CA ILE A 49 0.96 -9.89 -0.14
C ILE A 49 -0.52 -10.17 -0.45
N LYS A 50 -1.09 -11.25 0.09
CA LYS A 50 -2.52 -11.58 -0.12
C LYS A 50 -3.43 -10.46 0.35
N ASP A 51 -3.14 -9.87 1.51
CA ASP A 51 -3.94 -8.79 2.07
C ASP A 51 -3.84 -7.51 1.24
N VAL A 52 -2.62 -7.05 0.91
CA VAL A 52 -2.43 -5.83 0.12
C VAL A 52 -3.05 -5.91 -1.28
N LEU A 53 -3.00 -7.09 -1.91
CA LEU A 53 -3.63 -7.33 -3.21
C LEU A 53 -5.16 -7.34 -3.12
N ARG A 54 -5.72 -7.95 -2.08
CA ARG A 54 -7.17 -8.01 -1.86
C ARG A 54 -7.73 -6.60 -1.58
N LEU A 55 -7.05 -5.84 -0.72
CA LEU A 55 -7.50 -4.52 -0.29
C LEU A 55 -7.37 -3.46 -1.38
N SER A 56 -6.28 -3.44 -2.15
CA SER A 56 -6.10 -2.52 -3.29
C SER A 56 -7.17 -2.69 -4.37
N ARG A 57 -7.56 -3.95 -4.65
CA ARG A 57 -8.70 -4.26 -5.53
C ARG A 57 -10.01 -3.73 -4.95
N GLY A 58 -10.24 -3.93 -3.65
CA GLY A 58 -11.40 -3.37 -2.95
C GLY A 58 -11.49 -1.84 -3.06
N MET A 59 -10.34 -1.15 -2.93
CA MET A 59 -10.27 0.31 -3.08
C MET A 59 -10.63 0.77 -4.49
N THR A 60 -10.30 0.01 -5.53
CA THR A 60 -10.69 0.34 -6.91
C THR A 60 -12.20 0.36 -7.04
N TYR A 61 -12.87 -0.69 -6.58
CA TYR A 61 -14.33 -0.76 -6.62
C TYR A 61 -14.98 0.30 -5.74
N LYS A 62 -14.43 0.55 -4.55
CA LYS A 62 -14.93 1.57 -3.62
C LYS A 62 -14.87 2.97 -4.23
N ALA A 63 -13.74 3.33 -4.84
CA ALA A 63 -13.60 4.64 -5.50
C ALA A 63 -14.54 4.76 -6.70
N SER A 64 -14.63 3.71 -7.52
CA SER A 64 -15.47 3.68 -8.72
C SER A 64 -16.96 3.84 -8.39
N VAL A 65 -17.48 3.07 -7.41
CA VAL A 65 -18.90 3.14 -7.03
C VAL A 65 -19.24 4.44 -6.29
N ALA A 66 -18.25 5.06 -5.64
CA ALA A 66 -18.41 6.36 -5.02
C ALA A 66 -18.35 7.54 -6.01
N GLY A 67 -18.14 7.28 -7.31
CA GLY A 67 -18.05 8.33 -8.34
C GLY A 67 -16.81 9.21 -8.20
N LEU A 68 -15.73 8.69 -7.62
CA LEU A 68 -14.48 9.44 -7.43
C LEU A 68 -13.54 9.24 -8.63
N ASN A 69 -12.83 10.30 -9.02
CA ASN A 69 -11.76 10.26 -10.03
C ASN A 69 -10.45 9.71 -9.42
N LEU A 70 -10.55 8.52 -8.83
CA LEU A 70 -9.47 7.84 -8.12
C LEU A 70 -9.41 6.37 -8.51
N GLY A 71 -8.20 5.85 -8.65
CA GLY A 71 -7.93 4.44 -8.73
C GLY A 71 -7.91 3.76 -7.36
N GLY A 72 -7.50 2.49 -7.33
CA GLY A 72 -7.38 1.72 -6.09
C GLY A 72 -5.97 1.27 -5.78
N GLY A 73 -5.45 1.74 -4.65
CA GLY A 73 -4.17 1.32 -4.10
C GLY A 73 -4.31 0.80 -2.67
N LYS A 74 -3.25 0.20 -2.15
CA LYS A 74 -3.11 -0.11 -0.73
C LYS A 74 -1.64 -0.23 -0.37
N ALA A 75 -1.29 0.24 0.83
CA ALA A 75 -0.01 -0.05 1.45
C ALA A 75 -0.20 -0.94 2.69
N VAL A 76 0.74 -1.85 2.90
CA VAL A 76 0.93 -2.57 4.16
C VAL A 76 2.37 -2.39 4.64
N ILE A 77 2.55 -2.17 5.93
CA ILE A 77 3.83 -2.22 6.64
C ILE A 77 3.79 -3.45 7.55
N ILE A 78 4.76 -4.35 7.39
CA ILE A 78 4.87 -5.55 8.21
C ILE A 78 5.55 -5.17 9.53
N GLY A 79 4.79 -5.14 10.62
CA GLY A 79 5.29 -4.80 11.95
C GLY A 79 4.19 -4.56 12.97
N ASP A 80 4.53 -4.62 14.25
CA ASP A 80 3.61 -4.35 15.35
C ASP A 80 3.43 -2.82 15.52
N PRO A 81 2.21 -2.28 15.33
CA PRO A 81 1.95 -0.85 15.48
C PRO A 81 2.11 -0.33 16.93
N ALA A 82 2.12 -1.21 17.94
CA ALA A 82 2.33 -0.85 19.34
C ALA A 82 3.83 -0.75 19.71
N GLN A 83 4.71 -1.43 18.97
CA GLN A 83 6.12 -1.56 19.33
C GLN A 83 7.09 -0.97 18.32
N HIS A 84 6.78 -1.05 17.01
CA HIS A 84 7.76 -0.80 15.95
C HIS A 84 7.60 0.55 15.24
N LYS A 85 6.69 1.41 15.70
CA LYS A 85 6.54 2.75 15.14
C LYS A 85 7.74 3.62 15.51
N SER A 86 8.27 4.34 14.52
CA SER A 86 9.26 5.39 14.73
C SER A 86 9.14 6.47 13.65
N GLU A 87 9.60 7.67 13.95
CA GLU A 87 9.66 8.75 12.96
C GLU A 87 10.48 8.35 11.73
N ALA A 88 11.63 7.70 11.94
CA ALA A 88 12.52 7.27 10.87
C ALA A 88 11.87 6.25 9.92
N LEU A 89 11.08 5.32 10.48
CA LEU A 89 10.30 4.35 9.69
C LEU A 89 9.31 5.07 8.78
N PHE A 90 8.53 6.03 9.30
CA PHE A 90 7.55 6.76 8.50
C PHE A 90 8.18 7.74 7.52
N ARG A 91 9.31 8.36 7.84
CA ARG A 91 10.09 9.15 6.86
C ARG A 91 10.58 8.30 5.70
N SER A 92 11.01 7.07 5.98
CA SER A 92 11.42 6.10 4.96
C SER A 92 10.23 5.69 4.08
N PHE A 93 9.07 5.42 4.69
CA PHE A 93 7.83 5.14 3.96
C PHE A 93 7.37 6.33 3.10
N GLY A 94 7.48 7.57 3.61
CA GLY A 94 7.16 8.78 2.84
C GLY A 94 8.02 8.95 1.58
N ARG A 95 9.34 8.65 1.67
CA ARG A 95 10.21 8.63 0.48
C ARG A 95 9.77 7.57 -0.53
N PHE A 96 9.29 6.42 -0.04
CA PHE A 96 8.77 5.39 -0.92
C PHE A 96 7.49 5.82 -1.64
N VAL A 97 6.53 6.43 -0.93
CA VAL A 97 5.33 7.02 -1.55
C VAL A 97 5.73 8.09 -2.58
N GLN A 98 6.69 8.96 -2.25
CA GLN A 98 7.21 9.99 -3.16
C GLN A 98 7.82 9.40 -4.43
N SER A 99 8.50 8.24 -4.35
CA SER A 99 9.10 7.56 -5.50
C SER A 99 8.07 7.09 -6.54
N LEU A 100 6.78 6.98 -6.15
CA LEU A 100 5.68 6.67 -7.06
C LEU A 100 5.13 7.91 -7.77
N SER A 101 5.70 9.09 -7.53
CA SER A 101 5.43 10.34 -8.26
C SER A 101 3.93 10.64 -8.44
N GLY A 102 3.15 10.49 -7.38
CA GLY A 102 1.71 10.75 -7.39
C GLY A 102 0.85 9.65 -8.00
N ARG A 103 1.43 8.53 -8.46
CA ARG A 103 0.64 7.35 -8.89
C ARG A 103 -0.11 6.69 -7.72
N TYR A 104 0.40 6.82 -6.51
CA TYR A 104 -0.23 6.34 -5.28
C TYR A 104 -0.32 7.46 -4.24
N ILE A 105 -1.49 7.58 -3.61
CA ILE A 105 -1.79 8.52 -2.54
C ILE A 105 -2.21 7.70 -1.32
N THR A 106 -1.49 7.88 -0.21
CA THR A 106 -1.77 7.16 1.04
C THR A 106 -2.74 7.92 1.95
N ALA A 107 -3.38 7.19 2.86
CA ALA A 107 -4.14 7.70 3.99
C ALA A 107 -3.84 6.83 5.24
N GLU A 108 -4.50 7.11 6.37
CA GLU A 108 -4.51 6.21 7.52
C GLU A 108 -5.39 4.97 7.27
N ASP A 109 -5.06 3.85 7.93
CA ASP A 109 -5.88 2.64 8.07
C ASP A 109 -5.42 1.80 9.28
#